data_AF-A0A1W9SME7-F1
#
_entry.id   AF-A0A1W9SME7-F1
#
_cell.length_a   1.000
_cell.length_b   1.000
_cell.length_c   1.000
_cell.angle_alpha   90.00
_cell.angle_beta   90.00
_cell.angle_gamma   90.00
#
_symmetry.space_group_name_H-M   'P 1'
#
loop_
_entity.id
_entity.type
_entity.pdbx_description
1 polymer ?
#
loop_
_entity_poly.entity_id
_entity_poly.type
_entity_poly.pdbx_seq_one_letter_code
_entity_poly.pdbx_strand_id
1 'polypeptide(L)'
;LEGSIATAEKIKSGNPHCKFFILTETYEVDYKVDPSTSRIDNIFVIKKGGRRERNNKFSCDVIYSLYQEVKKHLTRNWSDIENKIKTLGIIF
;
A
#
# COMPACT_ATOMS: atom_id res chain seq x y z
N LEU A 1 3.19 8.83 11.75
CA LEU A 1 3.69 8.31 10.45
C LEU A 1 5.05 7.64 10.60
N GLU A 2 6.05 8.29 11.22
CA GLU A 2 7.40 7.73 11.43
C GLU A 2 7.44 6.33 12.05
N GLY A 3 6.63 6.07 13.10
CA GLY A 3 6.55 4.73 13.70
C GLY A 3 6.08 3.66 12.70
N SER A 4 5.13 3.99 11.82
CA SER A 4 4.67 3.09 10.76
C SER A 4 5.72 2.88 9.68
N ILE A 5 6.55 3.89 9.38
CA ILE A 5 7.69 3.76 8.45
C ILE A 5 8.71 2.77 9.02
N ALA A 6 9.11 2.93 10.29
CA ALA A 6 10.04 2.02 10.93
C ALA A 6 9.51 0.58 11.01
N THR A 7 8.21 0.40 11.23
CA THR A 7 7.57 -0.92 11.19
C THR A 7 7.56 -1.51 9.79
N ALA A 8 7.26 -0.71 8.75
CA ALA A 8 7.30 -1.17 7.37
C ALA A 8 8.71 -1.65 6.98
N GLU A 9 9.76 -0.93 7.39
CA GLU A 9 11.16 -1.34 7.19
C GLU A 9 11.45 -2.71 7.81
N LYS A 10 11.06 -2.91 9.08
CA LYS A 10 11.27 -4.18 9.78
C LYS A 10 10.52 -5.34 9.12
N ILE A 11 9.23 -5.15 8.81
CA ILE A 11 8.40 -6.18 8.18
C ILE A 11 8.96 -6.57 6.82
N LYS A 12 9.29 -5.58 5.98
CA LYS A 12 9.80 -5.81 4.63
C LYS A 12 11.21 -6.41 4.62
N SER A 13 12.00 -6.15 5.65
CA SER A 13 13.30 -6.80 5.81
C SER A 13 13.17 -8.29 6.16
N GLY A 14 12.14 -8.67 6.93
CA GLY A 14 11.85 -10.08 7.23
C GLY A 14 11.08 -10.81 6.12
N ASN A 15 10.16 -10.11 5.44
CA ASN A 15 9.36 -10.64 4.35
C ASN A 15 9.22 -9.58 3.23
N PRO A 16 10.14 -9.56 2.25
CA PRO A 16 10.15 -8.56 1.18
C PRO A 16 8.88 -8.52 0.32
N HIS A 17 8.19 -9.64 0.20
CA HIS A 17 6.99 -9.74 -0.62
C HIS A 17 5.72 -9.32 0.13
N CYS A 18 5.73 -9.26 1.46
CA CYS A 18 4.56 -8.84 2.25
C CYS A 18 4.09 -7.45 1.83
N LYS A 19 2.78 -7.25 1.65
CA LYS A 19 2.19 -5.92 1.50
C LYS A 19 1.91 -5.29 2.87
N PHE A 20 2.35 -4.06 3.07
CA PHE A 20 2.10 -3.25 4.26
C PHE A 20 1.34 -1.98 3.88
N PHE A 21 0.10 -1.90 4.34
CA PHE A 21 -0.80 -0.78 4.06
C PHE A 21 -1.14 -0.01 5.33
N ILE A 22 -1.35 1.29 5.20
CA ILE A 22 -1.95 2.12 6.25
C ILE A 22 -3.37 2.46 5.81
N LEU A 23 -4.33 2.35 6.72
CA LEU A 23 -5.71 2.78 6.54
C LEU A 23 -6.02 3.82 7.61
N THR A 24 -6.50 4.99 7.21
CA THR A 24 -6.86 6.08 8.12
C THR A 24 -8.16 6.74 7.69
N GLU A 25 -8.85 7.41 8.60
CA GLU A 25 -10.02 8.21 8.25
C GLU A 25 -9.60 9.45 7.46
N THR A 26 -8.69 10.25 8.01
CA THR A 26 -8.19 11.49 7.41
C THR A 26 -6.67 11.51 7.32
N TYR A 27 -6.15 12.32 6.39
CA TYR A 27 -4.71 12.56 6.29
C TYR A 27 -4.32 13.83 7.05
N GLU A 28 -3.68 13.66 8.22
CA GLU A 28 -3.32 14.77 9.11
C GLU A 28 -1.83 15.14 9.07
N VAL A 29 -1.15 14.76 7.99
CA VAL A 29 0.27 15.10 7.76
C VAL A 29 0.34 16.24 6.74
N ASP A 30 1.35 17.09 6.87
CA ASP A 30 1.62 18.13 5.87
C ASP A 30 1.90 17.48 4.51
N TYR A 31 1.23 17.96 3.46
CA TYR A 31 1.40 17.48 2.09
C TYR A 31 2.83 17.67 1.54
N LYS A 32 3.67 18.47 2.21
CA LYS A 32 5.11 18.59 1.92
C LYS A 32 5.93 17.37 2.33
N VAL A 33 5.41 16.55 3.26
CA VAL A 33 6.07 15.32 3.67
C VAL A 33 5.74 14.26 2.61
N ASP A 34 6.76 13.82 1.87
CA ASP A 34 6.58 12.77 0.87
C ASP A 34 6.77 11.37 1.51
N PRO A 35 5.68 10.59 1.68
CA PRO A 35 5.77 9.23 2.22
C PRO A 35 6.35 8.23 1.20
N SER A 36 6.60 8.61 -0.05
CA SER A 36 7.13 7.73 -1.11
C SER A 36 8.50 7.13 -0.78
N THR A 37 9.25 7.79 0.09
CA THR A 37 10.57 7.33 0.57
C THR A 37 10.48 6.14 1.53
N SER A 38 9.28 5.77 1.97
CA SER A 38 9.05 4.66 2.91
C SER A 38 8.72 3.35 2.20
N ARG A 39 8.97 2.21 2.85
CA ARG A 39 8.53 0.88 2.37
C ARG A 39 7.04 0.58 2.60
N ILE A 40 6.22 1.59 2.83
CA ILE A 40 4.77 1.46 2.91
C ILE A 40 4.24 1.30 1.48
N ASP A 41 3.48 0.24 1.19
CA ASP A 41 2.99 0.00 -0.16
C ASP A 41 1.88 0.97 -0.57
N ASN A 42 1.03 1.37 0.38
CA ASN A 42 0.00 2.38 0.14
C ASN A 42 -0.58 2.94 1.46
N ILE A 43 -1.14 4.15 1.40
CA ILE A 43 -1.89 4.79 2.47
C ILE A 43 -3.29 5.11 1.96
N PHE A 44 -4.29 4.43 2.48
CA PHE A 44 -5.70 4.61 2.14
C PHE A 44 -6.37 5.58 3.12
N VAL A 45 -7.04 6.60 2.59
CA VAL A 45 -7.74 7.64 3.36
C VAL A 45 -9.24 7.53 3.09
N ILE A 46 -10.01 7.03 4.05
CA ILE A 46 -11.41 6.64 3.82
C ILE A 46 -12.34 7.86 3.71
N LYS A 47 -12.10 8.89 4.53
CA LYS A 47 -12.77 10.19 4.40
C LYS A 47 -11.86 11.09 3.56
N LYS A 48 -12.00 10.96 2.24
CA LYS A 48 -11.14 11.64 1.25
C LYS A 48 -10.96 13.11 1.62
N GLY A 49 -9.74 13.47 2.01
CA GLY A 49 -9.38 14.82 2.41
C GLY A 49 -8.39 14.86 3.58
N GLY A 50 -8.06 16.07 3.99
CA GLY A 50 -7.17 16.36 5.10
C GLY A 50 -7.94 16.78 6.35
N ARG A 51 -7.26 17.54 7.20
CA ARG A 51 -7.81 18.00 8.49
C ARG A 51 -9.11 18.81 8.38
N ARG A 52 -9.33 19.49 7.24
CA ARG A 52 -10.53 20.34 7.04
C ARG A 52 -11.76 19.53 6.61
N GLU A 53 -11.54 18.34 6.09
CA GLU A 53 -12.54 17.45 5.50
C GLU A 53 -12.95 16.29 6.43
N ARG A 54 -12.69 16.41 7.75
CA ARG A 54 -13.00 15.37 8.76
C ARG A 54 -14.47 14.92 8.79
N ASN A 55 -15.37 15.78 8.32
CA ASN A 55 -16.81 15.51 8.25
C ASN A 55 -17.25 14.84 6.95
N ASN A 56 -16.32 14.55 6.03
CA ASN A 56 -16.63 13.79 4.84
C ASN A 56 -17.13 12.39 5.20
N LYS A 57 -18.05 11.88 4.37
CA LYS A 57 -18.56 10.51 4.51
C LYS A 57 -17.47 9.50 4.18
N PHE A 58 -17.60 8.30 4.75
CA PHE A 58 -16.74 7.18 4.39
C PHE A 58 -16.94 6.80 2.92
N SER A 59 -15.83 6.71 2.20
CA SER A 59 -15.81 6.42 0.76
C SER A 59 -15.63 4.92 0.54
N CYS A 60 -16.72 4.21 0.20
CA CYS A 60 -16.71 2.75 0.02
C CYS A 60 -15.77 2.26 -1.10
N ASP A 61 -15.53 3.10 -2.11
CA ASP A 61 -14.59 2.85 -3.19
C ASP A 61 -13.13 2.73 -2.72
N VAL A 62 -12.77 3.41 -1.62
CA VAL A 62 -11.43 3.28 -1.01
C VAL A 62 -11.28 1.88 -0.41
N ILE A 63 -12.31 1.38 0.27
CA ILE A 63 -12.32 0.02 0.83
C ILE A 63 -12.32 -1.03 -0.29
N TYR A 64 -13.11 -0.80 -1.34
CA TYR A 64 -13.10 -1.66 -2.52
C TYR A 64 -11.71 -1.70 -3.18
N SER A 65 -11.04 -0.56 -3.29
CA SER A 65 -9.67 -0.48 -3.82
C SER A 65 -8.68 -1.25 -2.97
N LEU A 66 -8.75 -1.12 -1.65
CA LEU A 66 -7.93 -1.92 -0.72
C LEU A 66 -8.20 -3.42 -0.90
N TYR A 67 -9.46 -3.83 -1.00
CA TYR A 67 -9.83 -5.22 -1.26
C TYR A 67 -9.23 -5.73 -2.58
N GLN A 68 -9.31 -4.95 -3.66
CA GLN A 68 -8.76 -5.33 -4.95
C GLN A 68 -7.23 -5.47 -4.90
N GLU A 69 -6.53 -4.57 -4.20
CA GLU A 69 -5.08 -4.68 -4.01
C GLU A 69 -4.68 -5.95 -3.25
N VAL A 70 -5.39 -6.26 -2.16
CA VAL A 70 -5.16 -7.49 -1.39
C VAL A 70 -5.45 -8.73 -2.24
N LYS A 71 -6.61 -8.76 -2.92
CA LYS A 71 -7.00 -9.87 -3.80
C LYS A 71 -5.95 -10.09 -4.88
N LYS A 72 -5.58 -9.04 -5.60
CA LYS A 72 -4.55 -9.07 -6.66
C LYS A 72 -3.22 -9.60 -6.14
N HIS A 73 -2.81 -9.19 -4.94
CA HIS A 73 -1.57 -9.66 -4.33
C HIS A 73 -1.63 -11.16 -3.99
N LEU A 74 -2.72 -11.63 -3.38
CA LEU A 74 -2.89 -13.02 -2.97
C LEU A 74 -3.09 -13.97 -4.17
N THR A 75 -3.76 -13.52 -5.23
CA THR A 75 -4.03 -14.34 -6.41
C THR A 75 -2.97 -14.19 -7.51
N ARG A 76 -1.95 -13.34 -7.33
CA ARG A 76 -0.87 -13.21 -8.32
C ARG A 76 -0.11 -14.52 -8.41
N ASN A 77 0.25 -14.92 -9.62
CA ASN A 77 1.16 -16.04 -9.82
C ASN A 77 2.59 -15.60 -9.45
N TRP A 78 3.05 -16.01 -8.27
CA TRP A 78 4.35 -15.62 -7.71
C TRP A 78 5.52 -16.41 -8.32
N SER A 79 5.25 -17.63 -8.76
CA SER A 79 6.28 -18.65 -9.02
C SER A 79 6.53 -18.94 -10.49
N ASP A 80 5.90 -18.20 -11.42
CA ASP A 80 6.07 -18.43 -12.86
C ASP A 80 7.36 -17.83 -13.44
N ILE A 81 8.44 -17.94 -12.68
CA ILE A 81 9.77 -17.40 -13.01
C ILE A 81 10.29 -18.09 -14.27
N GLU A 82 10.08 -19.40 -14.38
CA GLU A 82 10.57 -20.19 -15.51
C GLU A 82 9.92 -19.76 -16.83
N ASN A 83 8.58 -19.60 -16.89
CA ASN A 83 7.95 -19.12 -18.11
C ASN A 83 8.29 -17.65 -18.39
N LYS A 84 8.38 -16.79 -17.36
CA LYS A 84 8.79 -15.40 -17.56
C LYS A 84 10.20 -15.28 -18.16
N ILE A 85 11.14 -16.11 -17.71
CA ILE A 85 12.49 -16.17 -18.29
C ILE A 85 12.41 -16.66 -19.74
N LYS A 86 11.70 -17.76 -20.01
CA LYS A 86 11.62 -18.37 -21.35
C LYS A 86 10.89 -17.50 -22.37
N THR A 87 9.92 -16.69 -21.96
CA THR A 87 9.06 -15.91 -22.88
C THR A 87 9.42 -14.44 -22.95
N LEU A 88 9.77 -13.82 -21.82
CA LEU A 88 9.95 -12.38 -21.69
C LEU A 88 11.39 -11.99 -21.32
N GLY A 89 12.23 -12.92 -20.86
CA GLY A 89 13.60 -12.65 -20.43
C GLY A 89 13.70 -11.81 -19.15
N ILE A 90 12.62 -11.70 -18.37
CA ILE A 90 12.55 -10.91 -17.14
C ILE A 90 12.22 -11.78 -15.93
N ILE A 91 12.70 -11.40 -14.76
CA ILE A 91 12.45 -12.12 -13.50
C ILE A 91 11.29 -11.46 -12.72
N PHE A 92 11.11 -10.14 -12.86
CA PHE A 92 10.12 -9.35 -12.12
C PHE A 92 8.96 -8.91 -13.01
#